data_AF-A0A9D2QGP4-F1
#
_entry.id   AF-A0A9D2QGP4-F1
#
_cell.length_a   1.000
_cell.length_b   1.000
_cell.length_c   1.000
_cell.angle_alpha   90.00
_cell.angle_beta   90.00
_cell.angle_gamma   90.00
#
_symmetry.space_group_name_H-M   'P 1'
#
loop_
_entity.id
_entity.type
_entity.pdbx_description
1 polymer ?
#
loop_
_entity_poly.entity_id
_entity_poly.type
_entity_poly.pdbx_seq_one_letter_code
_entity_poly.pdbx_strand_id
1 'polypeptide(L)' 'MGRGRAKAKQTKVARQLKYSSPDMDLESLQRELSSENEGSHESDYEEWDDWGAEESNDR' A
#
# COMPACT_ATOMS: atom_id res chain seq x y z
N MET A 1 16.92 14.41 35.86
CA MET A 1 17.94 13.57 35.18
C MET A 1 17.37 12.38 34.35
N GLY A 2 16.08 12.31 34.02
CA GLY A 2 15.50 11.13 33.31
C GLY A 2 15.21 11.28 31.80
N ARG A 3 15.25 12.49 31.26
CA ARG A 3 14.75 12.78 29.88
C ARG A 3 15.61 12.17 28.77
N GLY A 4 16.93 12.09 28.94
CA GLY A 4 17.83 11.54 27.91
C GLY A 4 17.59 10.06 27.63
N ARG A 5 17.29 9.26 28.66
CA ARG A 5 16.99 7.83 28.52
C ARG A 5 15.65 7.60 27.83
N ALA A 6 14.63 8.39 28.17
CA ALA A 6 13.33 8.32 27.51
C ALA A 6 13.44 8.69 26.02
N LYS A 7 14.16 9.78 25.70
CA LYS A 7 14.41 10.20 24.31
C LYS A 7 15.15 9.13 23.52
N ALA A 8 16.19 8.52 24.08
CA ALA A 8 16.92 7.43 23.43
C ALA A 8 16.03 6.21 23.14
N LYS A 9 15.17 5.82 24.10
CA LYS A 9 14.19 4.73 23.88
C LYS A 9 13.20 5.06 22.77
N GLN A 10 12.65 6.28 22.76
CA GLN A 10 11.72 6.71 21.72
C GLN A 10 12.37 6.73 20.33
N THR A 11 13.59 7.25 20.21
CA THR A 11 14.32 7.25 18.92
C THR A 11 14.60 5.83 18.43
N LYS A 12 14.92 4.89 19.33
CA LYS A 12 15.10 3.48 18.97
C LYS A 12 13.79 2.88 18.42
N VAL A 13 12.67 3.07 19.12
CA VAL A 13 11.35 2.58 18.69
C VAL A 13 10.93 3.22 17.36
N ALA A 14 11.10 4.53 17.20
CA ALA A 14 10.75 5.22 15.97
C ALA A 14 11.57 4.73 14.77
N ARG A 15 12.87 4.44 14.95
CA ARG A 15 13.69 3.84 13.90
C ARG A 15 13.24 2.42 13.57
N GLN A 16 12.91 1.60 14.57
CA GLN A 16 12.35 0.28 14.34
C GLN A 16 11.06 0.38 13.54
N LEU A 17 10.13 1.28 13.89
CA LEU A 17 8.89 1.46 13.13
C LEU A 17 9.12 1.98 11.69
N LYS A 18 10.04 2.91 11.51
CA LYS A 18 10.32 3.51 10.18
C LYS A 18 11.01 2.54 9.23
N TYR A 19 11.89 1.69 9.75
CA TYR A 19 12.74 0.82 8.95
C TYR A 19 12.43 -0.67 9.13
N SER A 20 11.39 -1.02 9.88
CA SER A 20 10.84 -2.37 9.89
C SER A 20 10.04 -2.55 8.62
N SER A 21 10.59 -3.27 7.67
CA SER A 21 9.78 -3.86 6.62
C SER A 21 8.99 -5.01 7.25
N PRO A 22 7.65 -5.02 7.15
CA PRO A 22 6.88 -6.20 7.53
C PRO A 22 7.29 -7.36 6.62
N ASP A 23 7.50 -8.53 7.20
CA ASP A 23 7.59 -9.77 6.44
C ASP A 23 6.18 -10.04 5.88
N MET A 24 6.01 -9.87 4.58
CA MET A 24 4.75 -10.12 3.89
C MET A 24 4.77 -11.55 3.34
N ASP A 25 3.69 -12.29 3.57
CA ASP A 25 3.49 -13.58 2.93
C ASP A 25 3.09 -13.35 1.46
N LEU A 26 4.11 -13.37 0.59
CA LEU A 26 3.93 -13.16 -0.85
C LEU A 26 3.11 -14.29 -1.50
N GLU A 27 3.15 -15.51 -0.95
CA GLU A 27 2.37 -16.63 -1.49
C GLU A 27 0.88 -16.43 -1.22
N SER A 28 0.52 -16.01 0.00
CA SER A 28 -0.86 -15.66 0.34
C SER A 28 -1.37 -14.50 -0.52
N LEU A 29 -0.57 -13.45 -0.70
CA LEU A 29 -0.95 -12.29 -1.51
C LEU A 29 -1.15 -12.65 -2.98
N GLN A 30 -0.25 -13.47 -3.54
CA GLN A 30 -0.37 -13.93 -4.92
C GLN A 30 -1.65 -14.75 -5.14
N ARG A 31 -2.00 -15.60 -4.17
CA ARG A 31 -3.22 -16.41 -4.24
C ARG A 31 -4.48 -15.55 -4.25
N GLU A 32 -4.54 -14.54 -3.39
CA GLU A 32 -5.65 -13.59 -3.32
C GLU A 32 -5.82 -12.81 -4.63
N LEU A 33 -4.73 -12.22 -5.14
CA LEU A 33 -4.71 -11.50 -6.43
C LEU A 33 -5.12 -12.40 -7.61
N SER A 34 -4.62 -13.64 -7.63
CA SER A 34 -4.99 -14.59 -8.70
C SER A 34 -6.46 -14.98 -8.64
N SER A 35 -7.04 -15.08 -7.44
CA SER A 35 -8.45 -15.40 -7.24
C SER A 35 -9.38 -14.25 -7.62
N GLU A 36 -8.93 -13.01 -7.47
CA GLU A 36 -9.73 -11.80 -7.78
C GLU A 36 -9.75 -11.50 -9.28
N ASN A 37 -8.70 -11.90 -10.01
CA ASN A 37 -8.56 -11.70 -11.45
C ASN A 37 -9.48 -12.62 -12.29
N GLU A 38 -9.90 -13.78 -11.78
CA GLU A 38 -10.73 -14.72 -12.57
C GLU A 38 -12.18 -14.26 -12.82
N GLY A 39 -12.68 -13.22 -12.14
CA GLY A 39 -14.10 -12.80 -12.24
C GLY A 39 -14.36 -11.32 -12.53
N SER A 40 -13.37 -10.43 -12.36
CA SER A 40 -13.64 -8.98 -12.17
C SER A 40 -12.83 -8.07 -13.12
N HIS A 41 -11.85 -8.62 -13.84
CA HIS A 41 -10.81 -7.80 -14.45
C HIS A 41 -11.29 -6.92 -15.61
N GLU A 42 -12.29 -7.37 -16.38
CA GLU A 42 -12.72 -6.66 -17.59
C GLU A 42 -13.51 -5.38 -17.29
N SER A 43 -14.31 -5.35 -16.21
CA SER A 43 -15.14 -4.19 -15.83
C SER A 43 -14.33 -3.03 -15.25
N ASP A 44 -13.23 -3.31 -14.55
CA ASP A 44 -12.49 -2.30 -13.81
C ASP A 44 -11.75 -1.37 -14.79
N TYR A 45 -11.10 -1.93 -15.82
CA TYR A 45 -10.40 -1.14 -16.85
C TYR A 45 -11.32 -0.23 -17.67
N GLU A 46 -12.54 -0.69 -17.97
CA GLU A 46 -13.51 0.12 -18.72
C GLU A 46 -13.89 1.39 -17.95
N GLU A 47 -14.04 1.32 -16.62
CA GLU A 47 -14.34 2.47 -15.77
C GLU A 47 -13.18 3.48 -15.78
N TRP A 48 -11.94 3.04 -15.60
CA TRP A 48 -10.76 3.92 -15.62
C TRP A 48 -10.55 4.63 -16.97
N ASP A 49 -10.85 3.96 -18.09
CA ASP A 49 -10.75 4.55 -19.43
C ASP A 49 -11.80 5.67 -19.65
N ASP A 50 -13.00 5.54 -19.09
CA ASP A 50 -14.06 6.57 -19.15
C ASP A 50 -13.65 7.84 -18.40
N TRP A 51 -13.13 7.72 -17.17
CA TRP A 51 -12.62 8.86 -16.38
C TRP A 51 -11.48 9.61 -17.09
N GLY A 52 -10.60 8.89 -17.81
CA GLY A 52 -9.51 9.50 -18.58
C GLY A 52 -9.98 10.22 -19.85
N ALA A 53 -11.07 9.74 -20.47
CA ALA A 53 -11.68 10.38 -21.62
C ALA A 53 -12.36 11.70 -21.25
N GLU A 54 -13.02 11.79 -20.09
CA GLU A 54 -13.68 13.02 -19.64
C GLU A 54 -12.71 14.19 -19.37
N GLU A 55 -11.51 13.95 -18.80
CA GLU A 55 -10.51 15.02 -18.56
C GLU A 55 -9.93 15.61 -19.86
N SER A 56 -9.96 14.85 -20.95
CA SER A 56 -9.44 15.30 -22.24
C SER A 56 -10.39 16.20 -23.03
N ASN A 57 -11.67 16.24 -22.65
CA ASN A 57 -12.73 16.97 -23.36
C ASN A 57 -12.98 18.39 -22.79
N ASP A 58 -12.31 18.76 -21.69
CA ASP A 58 -12.35 20.10 -21.04
C ASP A 58 -11.00 20.84 -21.20
N ARG A 59 -10.45 20.89 -22.43
CA ARG A 59 -9.28 21.72 -22.78
C ARG A 59 -9.47 22.45 -24.11
#